data_AF-W2DTT9-F1
#
_entry.id   AF-W2DTT9-F1
#
_cell.length_a   1.000
_cell.length_b   1.000
_cell.length_c   1.000
_cell.angle_alpha   90.00
_cell.angle_beta   90.00
_cell.angle_gamma   90.00
#
_symmetry.space_group_name_H-M   'P 1'
#
loop_
_entity.id
_entity.type
_entity.pdbx_description
1 polymer ?
#
loop_
_entity_poly.entity_id
_entity_poly.type
_entity_poly.pdbx_seq_one_letter_code
_entity_poly.pdbx_strand_id
1 'polypeptide(L)'
;MLALFSAWFYLRLELALGVLMTVLMGLSVWAGHVLAAQSTLVWLSSGIGMFVVGWVIQFVGHYYEGRKPAFVDDVSGLIVGPLFVVAELAFLLGLRHDLKQQIEERSGPVAAREKRATV
;
A
#
# COMPACT_ATOMS: atom_id res chain seq x y z
N MET A 1 -9.44 -10.10 -13.07
CA MET A 1 -8.93 -9.22 -14.14
C MET A 1 -8.17 -8.03 -13.56
N LEU A 2 -8.76 -7.20 -12.71
CA LEU A 2 -8.07 -6.07 -12.05
C LEU A 2 -6.73 -6.49 -11.40
N ALA A 3 -6.74 -7.59 -10.66
CA ALA A 3 -5.52 -8.06 -9.99
C ALA A 3 -4.37 -8.40 -10.94
N LEU A 4 -4.69 -8.89 -12.15
CA LEU A 4 -3.68 -9.19 -13.17
C LEU A 4 -3.11 -7.92 -13.77
N PHE A 5 -3.94 -6.91 -14.04
CA PHE A 5 -3.49 -5.61 -14.53
C PHE A 5 -2.61 -4.89 -13.50
N SER A 6 -2.98 -4.93 -12.22
CA SER A 6 -2.15 -4.39 -11.14
C SER A 6 -0.83 -5.15 -11.00
N ALA A 7 -0.85 -6.48 -11.05
CA ALA A 7 0.37 -7.30 -11.01
C ALA A 7 1.32 -6.95 -12.17
N TRP A 8 0.78 -6.86 -13.39
CA TRP A 8 1.54 -6.43 -14.57
C TRP A 8 2.17 -5.05 -14.38
N PHE A 9 1.38 -4.09 -13.88
CA PHE A 9 1.85 -2.74 -13.58
C PHE A 9 3.00 -2.74 -12.55
N TYR A 10 2.86 -3.49 -11.45
CA TYR A 10 3.92 -3.54 -10.43
C TYR A 10 5.18 -4.25 -10.90
N LEU A 11 5.05 -5.34 -11.66
CA LEU A 11 6.19 -6.05 -12.28
C LEU A 11 6.96 -5.16 -13.26
N ARG A 12 6.29 -4.21 -13.91
CA ARG A 12 6.92 -3.21 -14.79
C ARG A 12 7.66 -2.12 -14.04
N LEU A 13 7.30 -1.84 -12.77
CA LEU A 13 7.96 -0.83 -11.95
C LEU A 13 9.26 -1.36 -11.33
N GLU A 14 9.18 -2.46 -10.59
CA GLU A 14 10.34 -3.12 -10.00
C GLU A 14 10.02 -4.60 -9.80
N LEU A 15 10.92 -5.49 -10.24
CA LEU A 15 10.61 -6.90 -10.36
C LEU A 15 10.31 -7.56 -9.01
N ALA A 16 11.09 -7.31 -7.97
CA ALA A 16 10.90 -8.02 -6.70
C ALA A 16 9.71 -7.50 -5.89
N LEU A 17 9.53 -6.18 -5.81
CA LEU A 17 8.33 -5.60 -5.23
C LEU A 17 7.09 -6.00 -6.05
N GLY A 18 7.21 -6.09 -7.38
CA GLY A 18 6.17 -6.58 -8.27
C GLY A 18 5.79 -8.04 -8.02
N VAL A 19 6.78 -8.93 -7.83
CA VAL A 19 6.53 -10.33 -7.46
C VAL A 19 5.87 -10.41 -6.08
N LEU A 20 6.38 -9.66 -5.10
CA LEU A 20 5.80 -9.62 -3.76
C LEU A 20 4.34 -9.14 -3.79
N MET A 21 4.06 -8.04 -4.47
CA MET A 21 2.70 -7.53 -4.64
C MET A 21 1.81 -8.52 -5.37
N THR A 22 2.32 -9.22 -6.39
CA THR A 22 1.57 -10.27 -7.09
C THR A 22 1.15 -11.40 -6.14
N VAL A 23 2.07 -11.85 -5.28
CA VAL A 23 1.77 -12.85 -4.24
C VAL A 23 0.74 -12.33 -3.25
N LEU A 24 0.94 -11.13 -2.70
CA LEU A 24 0.01 -10.51 -1.74
C LEU A 24 -1.39 -10.34 -2.34
N MET A 25 -1.49 -9.92 -3.59
CA MET A 25 -2.76 -9.79 -4.29
C MET A 25 -3.41 -11.14 -4.55
N GLY A 26 -2.62 -12.16 -4.94
CA GLY A 26 -3.11 -13.52 -5.09
C GLY A 26 -3.68 -14.07 -3.79
N LEU A 27 -2.99 -13.86 -2.66
CA LEU A 27 -3.46 -14.22 -1.32
C LEU A 27 -4.74 -13.48 -0.95
N SER A 28 -4.84 -12.17 -1.22
CA SER A 28 -6.06 -11.38 -0.98
C SER A 28 -7.25 -11.86 -1.81
N VAL A 29 -7.03 -12.19 -3.10
CA VAL A 29 -8.08 -12.75 -3.97
C VAL A 29 -8.53 -14.11 -3.45
N TRP A 30 -7.58 -14.98 -3.07
CA TRP A 30 -7.88 -16.29 -2.49
C TRP A 30 -8.66 -16.17 -1.19
N ALA A 31 -8.21 -15.33 -0.25
CA ALA A 31 -8.90 -15.08 1.01
C ALA A 31 -10.32 -14.52 0.77
N GLY A 32 -10.47 -13.59 -0.17
CA GLY A 32 -11.77 -13.06 -0.59
C GLY A 32 -12.69 -14.16 -1.14
N HIS A 33 -12.17 -15.09 -1.93
CA HIS A 33 -12.94 -16.23 -2.43
C HIS A 33 -13.40 -17.17 -1.31
N VAL A 34 -12.52 -17.47 -0.34
CA VAL A 34 -12.85 -18.27 0.84
C VAL A 34 -13.93 -17.60 1.70
N LEU A 35 -13.82 -16.28 1.92
CA LEU A 35 -14.83 -15.50 2.66
C LEU A 35 -16.17 -15.45 1.93
N ALA A 36 -16.16 -15.33 0.59
CA ALA A 36 -17.37 -15.31 -0.22
C ALA A 36 -18.16 -16.62 -0.18
N ALA A 37 -17.51 -17.74 0.17
CA ALA A 37 -18.16 -19.03 0.35
C ALA A 37 -18.80 -19.21 1.74
N GLN A 38 -18.60 -18.26 2.67
CA GLN A 38 -19.20 -18.30 4.01
C GLN A 38 -20.63 -17.77 4.01
N SER A 39 -21.30 -17.85 5.17
CA SER A 39 -22.64 -17.27 5.34
C SER A 39 -22.63 -15.75 5.08
N THR A 40 -23.78 -15.20 4.66
CA THR A 40 -23.95 -13.77 4.40
C THR A 40 -23.49 -12.91 5.58
N LEU A 41 -23.78 -13.34 6.81
CA LEU A 41 -23.37 -12.63 8.01
C LEU A 41 -21.85 -12.52 8.09
N VAL A 42 -21.13 -13.65 7.94
CA VAL A 42 -19.66 -13.69 8.03
C VAL A 42 -19.02 -12.88 6.90
N TRP A 43 -19.44 -13.13 5.65
CA TRP A 43 -18.94 -12.41 4.48
C TRP A 43 -19.10 -10.89 4.63
N LEU A 44 -20.30 -10.44 5.01
CA LEU A 44 -20.62 -9.02 5.13
C LEU A 44 -19.91 -8.38 6.32
N SER A 45 -19.92 -9.03 7.49
CA SER A 45 -19.25 -8.49 8.69
C SER A 45 -17.74 -8.38 8.49
N SER A 46 -17.13 -9.39 7.85
CA SER A 46 -15.70 -9.36 7.54
C SER A 46 -15.38 -8.31 6.48
N GLY A 47 -16.20 -8.16 5.44
CA GLY A 47 -16.03 -7.13 4.42
C GLY A 47 -16.08 -5.71 5.00
N ILE A 48 -17.10 -5.42 5.80
CA ILE A 48 -17.24 -4.13 6.49
C ILE A 48 -16.09 -3.93 7.49
N GLY A 49 -15.75 -4.96 8.27
CA GLY A 49 -14.65 -4.89 9.24
C GLY A 49 -13.32 -4.56 8.58
N MET A 50 -12.94 -5.27 7.50
CA MET A 50 -11.72 -4.99 6.74
C MET A 50 -11.73 -3.60 6.11
N PHE A 51 -12.88 -3.15 5.60
CA PHE A 51 -13.02 -1.80 5.04
C PHE A 51 -12.75 -0.72 6.09
N VAL A 52 -13.41 -0.80 7.25
CA VAL A 52 -13.25 0.17 8.34
C VAL A 52 -11.82 0.14 8.88
N VAL A 53 -11.25 -1.05 9.12
CA VAL A 53 -9.87 -1.20 9.60
C VAL A 53 -8.87 -0.61 8.59
N GLY A 54 -9.03 -0.91 7.30
CA GLY A 54 -8.18 -0.35 6.25
C GLY A 54 -8.23 1.18 6.20
N TRP A 55 -9.43 1.77 6.34
CA TRP A 55 -9.60 3.22 6.39
C TRP A 55 -8.96 3.85 7.63
N VAL A 56 -9.09 3.21 8.80
CA VAL A 56 -8.43 3.67 10.03
C VAL A 56 -6.91 3.68 9.83
N ILE A 57 -6.33 2.59 9.34
CA ILE A 57 -4.89 2.50 9.09
C ILE A 57 -4.45 3.60 8.10
N GLN A 58 -5.18 3.77 7.00
CA GLN A 58 -4.84 4.76 5.98
C GLN A 58 -4.89 6.20 6.51
N PHE A 59 -5.96 6.58 7.21
CA PHE A 59 -6.09 7.93 7.74
C PHE A 59 -5.16 8.23 8.90
N VAL A 60 -4.90 7.25 9.76
CA VAL A 60 -3.93 7.41 10.85
C VAL A 60 -2.53 7.58 10.27
N GLY A 61 -2.13 6.76 9.29
CA GLY A 61 -0.84 6.91 8.60
C GLY A 61 -0.67 8.30 7.98
N HIS A 62 -1.64 8.74 7.20
CA HIS A 62 -1.62 10.07 6.57
C HIS A 62 -1.70 11.23 7.57
N TYR A 63 -2.37 11.05 8.71
CA TYR A 63 -2.33 12.02 9.81
C TYR A 63 -0.92 12.18 10.38
N TYR A 64 -0.18 11.08 10.57
CA TYR A 64 1.22 11.12 11.00
C TYR A 64 2.15 11.72 9.93
N GLU A 65 1.91 11.44 8.65
CA GLU A 65 2.64 12.03 7.53
C GLU A 65 2.31 13.52 7.33
N GLY A 66 1.16 13.99 7.81
CA GLY A 66 0.66 15.34 7.61
C GLY A 66 0.27 15.65 6.16
N ARG A 67 0.03 14.61 5.35
CA ARG A 67 -0.36 14.71 3.94
C ARG A 67 -1.75 14.14 3.74
N LYS A 68 -2.48 14.66 2.76
CA LYS A 68 -3.75 14.04 2.35
C LYS A 68 -3.48 12.71 1.63
N PRO A 69 -4.42 11.75 1.67
CA PRO A 69 -4.28 10.53 0.90
C PRO A 69 -4.10 10.83 -0.59
N ALA A 70 -3.17 10.15 -1.25
CA ALA A 70 -2.84 10.40 -2.65
C ALA A 70 -4.05 10.23 -3.60
N PHE A 71 -5.00 9.36 -3.24
CA PHE A 71 -6.22 9.15 -4.03
C PHE A 71 -7.16 10.38 -4.07
N VAL A 72 -7.00 11.32 -3.13
CA VAL A 72 -7.76 12.58 -3.13
C VAL A 72 -7.32 13.47 -4.28
N ASP A 73 -6.06 13.36 -4.71
CA ASP A 73 -5.51 14.10 -5.85
C ASP A 73 -5.75 13.37 -7.17
N ASP A 74 -5.49 12.06 -7.20
CA ASP A 74 -5.66 11.21 -8.38
C ASP A 74 -6.01 9.78 -7.96
N VAL A 75 -7.06 9.21 -8.57
CA VAL A 75 -7.50 7.81 -8.37
C VAL A 75 -6.36 6.81 -8.56
N SER A 76 -5.36 7.10 -9.40
CA SER A 76 -4.16 6.27 -9.56
C SER A 76 -3.42 6.03 -8.22
N GLY A 77 -3.56 6.95 -7.26
CA GLY A 77 -3.05 6.83 -5.89
C GLY A 77 -3.56 5.60 -5.13
N LEU A 78 -4.71 5.03 -5.51
CA LEU A 78 -5.21 3.77 -4.94
C LEU A 78 -4.33 2.55 -5.32
N ILE A 79 -3.71 2.59 -6.49
CA ILE A 79 -2.81 1.53 -6.96
C ILE A 79 -1.39 1.80 -6.48
N VAL A 80 -0.95 3.06 -6.46
CA VAL A 80 0.40 3.42 -6.02
C VAL A 80 0.57 3.26 -4.50
N GLY A 81 -0.46 3.59 -3.72
CA GLY A 81 -0.40 3.58 -2.25
C GLY A 81 0.01 2.24 -1.63
N PRO A 82 -0.61 1.11 -1.99
CA PRO A 82 -0.20 -0.21 -1.47
C PRO A 82 1.26 -0.56 -1.78
N LEU A 83 1.74 -0.27 -3.00
CA LEU A 83 3.13 -0.50 -3.37
C LEU A 83 4.08 0.39 -2.55
N PHE A 84 3.71 1.65 -2.31
CA PHE A 84 4.48 2.57 -1.47
C PHE A 84 4.66 2.02 -0.05
N VAL A 85 3.59 1.56 0.60
CA VAL A 85 3.66 0.97 1.96
C VAL A 85 4.57 -0.26 1.99
N VAL A 86 4.48 -1.13 0.98
CA VAL A 86 5.34 -2.32 0.88
C VAL A 86 6.80 -1.96 0.65
N ALA A 87 7.07 -0.94 -0.17
CA ALA A 87 8.42 -0.43 -0.40
C ALA A 87 9.02 0.16 0.89
N GLU A 88 8.27 1.00 1.60
CA GLU A 88 8.73 1.55 2.89
C GLU A 88 8.99 0.44 3.92
N LEU A 89 8.12 -0.56 4.02
CA LEU A 89 8.34 -1.71 4.89
C LEU A 89 9.61 -2.47 4.50
N ALA A 90 9.84 -2.69 3.19
CA ALA A 90 11.06 -3.33 2.72
C ALA A 90 12.31 -2.51 3.12
N PHE A 91 12.26 -1.18 2.98
CA PHE A 91 13.36 -0.31 3.40
C PHE A 91 13.59 -0.34 4.92
N LEU A 92 12.52 -0.36 5.72
CA LEU A 92 12.60 -0.49 7.19
C LEU A 92 13.20 -1.84 7.62
N LEU A 93 12.93 -2.91 6.86
CA LEU A 93 13.53 -4.24 7.07
C LEU A 93 14.97 -4.34 6.54
N GLY A 94 15.52 -3.25 6.02
CA GLY A 94 16.87 -3.20 5.48
C GLY A 94 17.04 -3.83 4.09
N LEU A 95 15.94 -4.04 3.36
CA LEU A 95 15.95 -4.54 1.99
C LEU A 95 15.91 -3.36 1.01
N ARG A 96 16.37 -3.58 -0.23
CA ARG A 96 16.21 -2.64 -1.35
C ARG A 96 16.73 -1.21 -1.10
N HIS A 97 17.80 -1.07 -0.30
CA HIS A 97 18.46 0.22 -0.07
C HIS A 97 18.94 0.90 -1.36
N ASP A 98 19.45 0.13 -2.33
CA ASP A 98 19.88 0.68 -3.62
C ASP A 98 18.71 1.37 -4.36
N LEU A 99 17.51 0.80 -4.28
CA LEU A 99 16.31 1.38 -4.86
C LEU A 99 15.92 2.65 -4.10
N LYS A 100 15.97 2.61 -2.76
CA LYS A 100 15.72 3.79 -1.93
C LYS A 100 16.65 4.93 -2.31
N GLN A 101 17.96 4.68 -2.39
CA GLN A 101 18.95 5.68 -2.77
C GLN A 101 18.67 6.26 -4.17
N GLN A 102 18.36 5.42 -5.16
CA GLN A 102 18.01 5.89 -6.51
C GLN A 102 16.77 6.78 -6.53
N ILE A 103 15.77 6.48 -5.69
CA ILE A 103 14.58 7.31 -5.54
C ILE A 103 14.96 8.65 -4.90
N GLU A 104 15.75 8.64 -3.83
CA GLU A 104 16.18 9.85 -3.13
C GLU A 104 17.05 10.75 -4.01
N GLU A 105 17.93 10.18 -4.84
CA GLU A 105 18.75 10.92 -5.81
C GLU A 105 17.92 11.61 -6.88
N ARG A 106 16.81 10.99 -7.33
CA ARG A 106 15.97 11.51 -8.42
C ARG A 106 14.86 12.44 -7.94
N SER A 107 14.28 12.14 -6.78
CA SER A 107 13.03 12.76 -6.30
C SER A 107 13.18 13.43 -4.94
N GLY A 108 14.36 13.32 -4.31
CA GLY A 108 14.60 13.77 -2.94
C GLY A 108 14.14 12.77 -1.88
N PRO A 109 14.58 12.94 -0.63
CA PRO A 109 14.14 12.10 0.48
C PRO A 109 12.64 12.24 0.73
N VAL A 110 12.02 11.17 1.27
CA VAL A 110 10.65 11.24 1.77
C VAL A 110 10.63 12.27 2.89
N ALA A 111 10.03 13.44 2.61
CA ALA A 111 9.95 14.52 3.59
C ALA A 111 8.95 14.16 4.68
N ALA A 112 9.43 13.51 5.74
CA ALA A 112 8.78 13.51 7.03
C ALA A 112 8.89 14.92 7.61
N ARG A 113 7.79 15.45 8.15
CA ARG A 113 7.82 16.71 8.87
C ARG A 113 8.86 16.60 9.98
N GLU A 114 9.97 17.33 9.88
CA GLU A 114 10.67 17.80 11.07
C GLU A 114 9.60 18.48 11.91
N LYS A 115 9.27 17.89 13.07
CA LYS A 115 8.51 18.63 14.07
C LYS A 115 9.33 19.89 14.31
N ARG A 116 8.89 21.04 13.76
CA ARG A 116 9.32 22.35 14.25
C ARG A 116 9.09 22.29 15.75
N ALA A 117 10.17 22.09 16.49
CA ALA A 117 10.22 22.36 17.91
C ALA A 117 10.03 23.86 17.99
N THR A 118 8.77 24.27 18.14
CA THR A 118 8.43 25.61 18.60
C THR A 118 8.93 25.70 20.03
N VAL A 119 10.12 26.26 20.17
CA VAL A 119 10.57 26.96 21.38
C VAL A 119 9.66 28.17 21.58
#